data_AF-A0A6I4NCJ7-F1
#
_entry.id   AF-A0A6I4NCJ7-F1
#
_cell.length_a   1.000
_cell.length_b   1.000
_cell.length_c   1.000
_cell.angle_alpha   90.00
_cell.angle_beta   90.00
_cell.angle_gamma   90.00
#
_symmetry.space_group_name_H-M   'P 1'
#
loop_
_entity.id
_entity.type
_entity.pdbx_description
1 polymer ?
#
loop_
_entity_poly.entity_id
_entity_poly.type
_entity_poly.pdbx_seq_one_letter_code
_entity_poly.pdbx_strand_id
1 'polypeptide(L)' 'MESHPSIDQARGMLMTLGPCTADEAWEILVEVSQHSNTKLRAVAEELIATTEGEPLPTPVRVALGEALRRRRAATG' A
#
# COMPACT_ATOMS: atom_id res chain seq x y z
N MET A 1 -13.64 -12.81 12.23
CA MET A 1 -12.32 -12.35 11.75
C MET A 1 -12.25 -12.75 10.29
N GLU A 2 -12.78 -11.90 9.41
CA GLU A 2 -12.63 -12.14 7.97
C GLU A 2 -11.21 -11.74 7.60
N SER A 3 -10.32 -12.72 7.52
CA SER A 3 -9.01 -12.52 6.90
C SER A 3 -9.24 -11.93 5.51
N HIS A 4 -8.53 -10.86 5.18
CA HIS A 4 -8.55 -10.28 3.85
C HIS A 4 -7.19 -10.63 3.21
N PRO A 5 -7.04 -11.80 2.56
CA PRO A 5 -5.72 -12.35 2.29
C PRO A 5 -4.85 -11.42 1.45
N SER A 6 -5.45 -10.72 0.49
CA SER A 6 -4.71 -9.74 -0.32
C SER A 6 -4.28 -8.51 0.48
N ILE A 7 -5.06 -8.04 1.44
CA ILE A 7 -4.66 -6.90 2.29
C ILE A 7 -3.49 -7.29 3.18
N ASP A 8 -3.53 -8.47 3.79
CA ASP A 8 -2.43 -8.97 4.63
C ASP A 8 -1.16 -9.21 3.81
N GLN A 9 -1.29 -9.75 2.60
CA GLN A 9 -0.16 -9.92 1.68
C GLN A 9 0.43 -8.57 1.25
N ALA A 10 -0.40 -7.59 0.86
CA ALA A 10 0.06 -6.26 0.49
C ALA A 10 0.76 -5.54 1.65
N ARG A 11 0.28 -5.72 2.90
CA ARG A 11 0.99 -5.23 4.09
C ARG A 11 2.39 -5.84 4.21
N GLY A 12 2.51 -7.15 4.06
CA GLY A 12 3.82 -7.83 4.07
C GLY A 12 4.76 -7.33 2.97
N MET A 13 4.24 -7.04 1.77
CA MET A 13 5.02 -6.42 0.70
C MET A 13 5.53 -5.04 1.09
N LEU A 14 4.66 -4.18 1.65
CA LEU A 14 5.06 -2.84 2.09
C LEU A 14 6.15 -2.89 3.16
N MET A 15 6.02 -3.77 4.16
CA MET A 15 7.02 -3.98 5.22
C MET A 15 8.38 -4.43 4.66
N THR A 16 8.37 -5.16 3.54
CA THR A 16 9.59 -5.61 2.86
C THR A 16 10.22 -4.48 2.03
N LEU A 17 9.40 -3.68 1.35
CA LEU A 17 9.85 -2.63 0.44
C LEU A 17 10.30 -1.35 1.17
N GLY A 18 9.69 -1.06 2.32
CA GLY A 18 10.14 -0.05 3.27
C GLY A 18 10.04 -0.65 4.66
N PRO A 19 11.12 -0.65 5.46
CA PRO A 19 11.07 -1.23 6.81
C PRO A 19 10.09 -0.43 7.68
N CYS A 20 8.83 -0.84 7.66
CA CYS A 20 7.73 -0.31 8.45
C CYS A 20 7.07 -1.44 9.22
N THR A 21 6.37 -1.08 10.27
CA THR A 21 5.55 -2.00 11.05
C THR A 21 4.29 -2.41 10.29
N ALA A 22 3.64 -3.46 10.76
CA ALA A 22 2.41 -3.96 10.15
C ALA A 22 1.23 -2.96 10.27
N ASP A 23 1.26 -2.09 11.29
CA ASP A 23 0.26 -1.03 11.50
C ASP A 23 0.52 0.16 10.58
N GLU A 24 1.78 0.56 10.41
CA GLU A 24 2.15 1.59 9.42
C GLU A 24 1.84 1.13 8.00
N ALA A 25 2.07 -0.14 7.68
CA ALA A 25 1.68 -0.71 6.39
C ALA A 25 0.16 -0.64 6.17
N TRP A 26 -0.65 -0.91 7.21
CA TRP A 26 -2.09 -0.75 7.13
C TRP A 26 -2.50 0.70 6.88
N GLU A 27 -1.93 1.64 7.63
CA GLU A 27 -2.21 3.07 7.44
C GLU A 27 -1.84 3.55 6.03
N ILE A 28 -0.70 3.10 5.48
CA ILE A 28 -0.31 3.39 4.11
C ILE A 28 -1.38 2.91 3.12
N LEU A 29 -1.88 1.68 3.25
CA LEU A 29 -2.92 1.17 2.35
C LEU A 29 -4.22 1.98 2.45
N VAL A 30 -4.64 2.35 3.66
CA VAL A 30 -5.83 3.19 3.88
C VAL A 30 -5.66 4.56 3.25
N GLU A 31 -4.51 5.19 3.46
CA GLU A 31 -4.18 6.50 2.91
C GLU A 31 -4.14 6.49 1.37
N VAL A 32 -3.56 5.45 0.78
CA VAL A 32 -3.54 5.26 -0.67
C VAL A 32 -4.94 5.09 -1.21
N SER A 33 -5.76 4.24 -0.59
CA SER A 33 -7.16 4.02 -0.95
C SER A 33 -7.97 5.31 -0.98
N GLN A 34 -7.82 6.15 0.05
CA GLN A 34 -8.54 7.42 0.15
C GLN A 34 -8.07 8.41 -0.93
N HIS A 35 -6.76 8.58 -1.11
CA HIS A 35 -6.22 9.56 -2.04
C HIS A 35 -6.32 9.15 -3.51
N SER A 36 -6.35 7.86 -3.81
CA SER A 36 -6.56 7.35 -5.18
C SER A 36 -8.04 7.17 -5.53
N ASN A 37 -8.95 7.30 -4.55
CA ASN A 37 -10.36 6.92 -4.66
C ASN A 37 -10.54 5.47 -5.17
N THR A 38 -9.66 4.57 -4.73
CA THR A 38 -9.69 3.13 -5.06
C THR A 38 -10.06 2.36 -3.81
N LYS A 39 -10.90 1.32 -3.93
CA LYS A 39 -11.24 0.47 -2.78
C LYS A 39 -9.98 -0.16 -2.19
N LEU A 40 -9.86 -0.20 -0.86
CA LEU A 40 -8.70 -0.76 -0.14
C LEU A 40 -8.29 -2.14 -0.63
N ARG A 41 -9.28 -3.02 -0.87
CA ARG A 41 -9.06 -4.36 -1.42
C ARG A 41 -8.42 -4.34 -2.81
N ALA A 42 -8.88 -3.44 -3.68
CA ALA A 42 -8.35 -3.28 -5.03
C ALA A 42 -6.94 -2.66 -4.99
N VAL A 43 -6.65 -1.71 -4.10
CA VAL A 43 -5.28 -1.22 -3.88
C VAL A 43 -4.34 -2.37 -3.51
N ALA A 44 -4.77 -3.25 -2.61
CA ALA A 44 -3.98 -4.41 -2.21
C ALA A 44 -3.75 -5.39 -3.38
N GLU A 45 -4.76 -5.65 -4.19
CA GLU A 45 -4.66 -6.50 -5.39
C GLU A 45 -3.74 -5.89 -6.45
N GLU A 46 -3.85 -4.59 -6.72
CA GLU A 46 -2.99 -3.85 -7.64
C GLU A 46 -1.52 -3.87 -7.18
N LEU A 47 -1.28 -3.78 -5.87
CA LEU A 47 0.07 -3.94 -5.30
C LEU A 47 0.60 -5.35 -5.54
N ILE A 48 -0.20 -6.38 -5.30
CA ILE A 48 0.21 -7.77 -5.52
C ILE A 48 0.50 -8.04 -7.00
N ALA A 49 -0.33 -7.52 -7.91
CA ALA A 49 -0.15 -7.67 -9.35
C ALA A 49 1.20 -7.12 -9.86
N THR A 50 1.82 -6.18 -9.15
CA THR A 50 3.17 -5.71 -9.50
C THR A 50 4.24 -6.80 -9.41
N THR A 51 4.03 -7.85 -8.61
CA THR A 51 4.93 -9.00 -8.53
C THR A 51 4.90 -9.84 -9.82
N GLU A 52 3.84 -9.70 -10.61
CA GLU A 52 3.67 -10.34 -11.92
C GLU A 52 4.11 -9.40 -13.08
N GLY A 53 4.66 -8.23 -12.75
CA GLY A 53 5.12 -7.24 -13.72
C GLY A 53 4.04 -6.25 -14.18
N GLU A 54 2.84 -6.28 -13.59
CA GLU A 54 1.81 -5.30 -13.92
C GLU A 54 2.13 -3.91 -13.33
N PRO A 55 1.99 -2.83 -14.13
CA PRO A 55 2.22 -1.49 -13.61
C PRO A 55 1.08 -1.04 -12.70
N LEU A 56 1.41 -0.38 -11.59
CA LEU A 56 0.39 0.26 -10.74
C LEU A 56 -0.38 1.33 -11.53
N PRO A 57 -1.73 1.34 -11.44
CA PRO A 57 -2.55 2.42 -11.95
C PRO A 57 -2.06 3.77 -11.42
N THR A 58 -2.05 4.78 -12.29
CA THR A 58 -1.48 6.10 -11.97
C THR A 58 -2.02 6.71 -10.67
N PRO A 59 -3.33 6.68 -10.36
CA PRO A 59 -3.85 7.22 -9.11
C PRO A 59 -3.23 6.55 -7.87
N VAL A 60 -3.14 5.21 -7.88
CA VAL A 60 -2.58 4.43 -6.77
C VAL A 60 -1.07 4.63 -6.67
N ARG A 61 -0.37 4.66 -7.80
CA ARG A 61 1.08 4.88 -7.83
C ARG A 61 1.48 6.26 -7.29
N VAL A 62 0.73 7.30 -7.62
CA VAL A 62 0.95 8.66 -7.10
C VAL A 62 0.68 8.71 -5.60
N ALA A 63 -0.48 8.23 -5.17
CA ALA A 63 -0.86 8.22 -3.75
C ALA A 63 0.13 7.42 -2.89
N LEU A 64 0.59 6.26 -3.37
CA LEU A 64 1.59 5.43 -2.69
C LEU A 64 2.92 6.16 -2.56
N GLY A 65 3.40 6.78 -3.64
CA GLY A 65 4.63 7.56 -3.62
C GLY A 65 4.57 8.71 -2.61
N GLU A 66 3.42 9.37 -2.47
CA GLU A 66 3.23 10.42 -1.46
C GLU A 66 3.16 9.89 -0.02
N ALA A 67 2.40 8.82 0.22
CA ALA A 67 2.30 8.20 1.54
C ALA A 67 3.68 7.77 2.07
N LEU A 68 4.49 7.13 1.21
CA LEU A 68 5.85 6.72 1.56
C LEU A 68 6.78 7.92 1.82
N ARG A 69 6.64 9.02 1.05
CA ARG A 69 7.41 10.25 1.30
C ARG A 69 7.07 10.88 2.64
N ARG A 70 5.78 11.00 2.97
CA ARG A 70 5.30 11.55 4.25
C ARG A 70 5.84 10.75 5.43
N ARG A 71 5.81 9.42 5.34
CA ARG A 71 6.30 8.55 6.42
C ARG A 71 7.80 8.67 6.64
N ARG A 72 8.61 8.75 5.57
CA ARG A 72 10.06 8.96 5.69
C ARG A 72 10.42 10.31 6.35
N ALA A 73 9.63 11.35 6.10
CA ALA A 73 9.84 12.66 6.71
C ALA A 73 9.48 12.70 8.21
N ALA A 74 8.58 11.81 8.68
CA ALA A 74 8.17 11.74 10.08
C ALA A 74 9.14 10.94 10.98
N THR A 75 10.06 10.17 10.39
CA THR A 75 11.08 9.38 11.10
C THR A 75 12.42 10.12 11.24
N GLY A 76 12.53 11.36 10.73
CA GLY A 76 13.73 12.19 10.76
C GLY A 76 13.73 13.26 11.84
#